data_AF-A0A5U8K844-F1
#
_entry.id   AF-A0A5U8K844-F1
#
_cell.length_a   1.000
_cell.length_b   1.000
_cell.length_c   1.000
_cell.angle_alpha   90.00
_cell.angle_beta   90.00
_cell.angle_gamma   90.00
#
_symmetry.space_group_name_H-M   'P 1'
#
loop_
_entity.id
_entity.type
_entity.pdbx_description
1 polymer ?
#
loop_
_entity_poly.entity_id
_entity_poly.type
_entity_poly.pdbx_seq_one_letter_code
_entity_poly.pdbx_strand_id
1 'polypeptide(L)' 'MNNERRKHLAVLSQQLAELKDDVQSVPDEEEDAFNNLPEGIQNGERGDAMQTAIAALDAAVSALEEASDQLTEAQT' A
#
# COMPACT_ATOMS: atom_id res chain seq x y z
N MET A 1 -26.84 -6.67 -7.03
CA MET A 1 -25.97 -7.49 -7.91
C MET A 1 -26.38 -8.97 -7.89
N ASN A 2 -26.08 -9.80 -8.92
CA ASN A 2 -26.39 -11.24 -8.87
C ASN A 2 -25.37 -12.01 -7.98
N ASN A 3 -25.69 -13.26 -7.62
CA ASN A 3 -24.87 -14.03 -6.68
C ASN A 3 -23.45 -14.29 -7.19
N GLU A 4 -23.29 -14.66 -8.46
CA GLU A 4 -21.98 -14.97 -9.03
C GLU A 4 -21.07 -13.75 -9.10
N ARG A 5 -21.60 -12.57 -9.44
CA ARG A 5 -20.83 -11.31 -9.41
C ARG A 5 -20.43 -10.93 -7.98
N ARG A 6 -21.30 -11.14 -6.98
CA ARG A 6 -20.96 -10.92 -5.55
C ARG A 6 -19.83 -11.82 -5.06
N LYS A 7 -19.86 -13.10 -5.42
CA LYS A 7 -18.76 -14.04 -5.11
C LYS A 7 -17.44 -13.60 -5.75
N HIS A 8 -17.49 -13.17 -7.01
CA HIS A 8 -16.29 -12.68 -7.69
C HIS A 8 -15.74 -11.43 -7.00
N LEU A 9 -16.59 -10.46 -6.63
CA LEU A 9 -16.12 -9.30 -5.88
C LEU A 9 -15.51 -9.67 -4.52
N ALA A 10 -16.04 -10.68 -3.82
CA ALA A 10 -15.46 -11.14 -2.55
C ALA A 10 -14.04 -11.71 -2.74
N VAL A 11 -13.80 -12.43 -3.85
CA VAL A 11 -12.44 -12.90 -4.19
C VAL A 11 -11.51 -11.73 -4.50
N LEU A 12 -11.98 -10.73 -5.26
CA LEU A 12 -11.19 -9.53 -5.56
C LEU A 12 -10.86 -8.73 -4.28
N SER A 13 -11.82 -8.57 -3.37
CA SER A 13 -11.58 -7.92 -2.07
C SER A 13 -10.52 -8.66 -1.25
N GLN A 14 -10.54 -9.99 -1.25
CA GLN A 14 -9.52 -10.80 -0.57
C GLN A 14 -8.12 -10.59 -1.19
N GLN A 15 -8.02 -10.67 -2.51
CA GLN A 15 -6.74 -10.43 -3.22
C GLN A 15 -6.20 -9.03 -2.99
N LEU A 16 -7.08 -8.05 -2.91
CA LEU A 16 -6.71 -6.65 -2.68
C LEU A 16 -6.24 -6.43 -1.23
N ALA A 17 -6.84 -7.11 -0.26
CA ALA A 17 -6.37 -7.10 1.13
C ALA A 17 -4.99 -7.73 1.27
N GLU A 18 -4.76 -8.90 0.64
CA GLU A 18 -3.44 -9.55 0.60
C GLU A 18 -2.39 -8.65 -0.05
N LEU A 19 -2.71 -8.05 -1.20
CA LEU A 19 -1.80 -7.11 -1.87
C LEU A 19 -1.50 -5.88 -1.00
N LYS A 20 -2.49 -5.36 -0.27
CA LYS A 20 -2.27 -4.22 0.63
C LYS A 20 -1.29 -4.58 1.73
N ASP A 21 -1.46 -5.73 2.37
CA ASP A 21 -0.57 -6.20 3.44
C ASP A 21 0.86 -6.39 2.91
N ASP A 22 1.01 -6.96 1.70
CA ASP A 22 2.30 -7.10 1.03
C ASP A 22 2.94 -5.73 0.76
N VAL A 23 2.18 -4.77 0.23
CA VAL A 23 2.69 -3.42 -0.06
C VAL A 23 3.07 -2.68 1.22
N GLN A 24 2.29 -2.81 2.30
CA GLN A 24 2.54 -2.14 3.59
C GLN A 24 3.87 -2.57 4.23
N SER A 25 4.34 -3.79 3.97
CA SER A 25 5.63 -4.24 4.50
C SER A 25 6.84 -3.47 3.92
N VAL A 26 6.71 -2.93 2.70
CA VAL A 26 7.80 -2.26 1.99
C VAL A 26 8.16 -0.87 2.54
N PRO A 27 7.22 0.06 2.80
CA PRO A 27 7.55 1.36 3.39
C PRO A 27 8.13 1.20 4.80
N ASP A 28 7.68 0.22 5.59
CA ASP A 28 8.24 -0.08 6.91
C ASP A 28 9.73 -0.47 6.80
N GLU A 29 10.06 -1.38 5.87
CA GLU A 29 11.45 -1.78 5.59
C GLU A 29 12.30 -0.60 5.07
N GLU A 30 11.73 0.25 4.21
CA GLU A 30 12.42 1.40 3.63
C GLU A 30 12.65 2.52 4.67
N GLU A 31 11.72 2.73 5.60
CA GLU A 31 11.86 3.67 6.72
C GLU A 31 12.94 3.18 7.69
N ASP A 32 12.98 1.89 8.01
CA ASP A 32 14.07 1.27 8.78
C ASP A 32 15.42 1.43 8.07
N ALA A 33 15.47 1.20 6.75
CA ALA A 33 16.67 1.39 5.96
C ALA A 33 17.13 2.87 5.99
N PHE A 34 16.20 3.82 5.85
CA PHE A 34 16.46 5.25 5.91
C PHE A 34 17.01 5.68 7.27
N ASN A 35 16.38 5.24 8.36
CA ASN A 35 16.76 5.56 9.73
C ASN A 35 18.17 5.04 10.09
N ASN A 36 18.61 3.97 9.44
CA ASN A 36 19.95 3.42 9.61
C ASN A 36 21.05 4.12 8.77
N LEU A 37 20.71 5.07 7.90
CA LEU A 37 21.68 5.82 7.12
C LEU A 37 22.40 6.90 7.95
N PRO A 38 23.67 7.23 7.62
CA PRO A 38 24.32 8.42 8.15
C PRO A 38 23.54 9.70 7.80
N GLU A 39 23.51 10.68 8.71
CA GLU A 39 22.81 11.97 8.54
C GLU A 39 23.17 12.69 7.21
N GLY A 40 24.44 12.61 6.78
CA GLY A 40 24.86 13.21 5.52
C GLY A 40 24.23 12.58 4.27
N ILE A 41 23.79 11.32 4.36
CA ILE A 41 23.07 10.62 3.29
C ILE A 41 21.58 10.86 3.41
N GLN A 42 21.03 10.87 4.65
CA GLN A 42 19.63 11.18 4.90
C GLN A 42 19.25 12.58 4.37
N ASN A 43 20.13 13.56 4.54
CA ASN A 43 19.92 14.93 4.07
C ASN A 43 20.40 15.16 2.61
N GLY A 44 20.72 14.10 1.89
CA GLY A 44 21.17 14.16 0.50
C GLY A 44 20.14 13.59 -0.48
N GLU A 45 20.45 13.66 -1.77
CA GLU A 45 19.56 13.20 -2.86
C GLU A 45 19.06 11.76 -2.67
N ARG A 46 19.89 10.89 -2.07
CA ARG A 46 19.50 9.51 -1.78
C ARG A 46 18.42 9.45 -0.70
N GLY A 47 18.57 10.20 0.39
CA GLY A 47 17.57 10.24 1.45
C GLY A 47 16.25 10.86 0.98
N ASP A 48 16.32 11.90 0.14
CA ASP A 48 15.13 12.50 -0.49
C ASP A 48 14.41 11.50 -1.41
N ALA A 49 15.16 10.68 -2.17
CA ALA A 49 14.59 9.64 -3.03
C ALA A 49 13.89 8.53 -2.22
N MET A 50 14.48 8.10 -1.09
CA MET A 50 13.88 7.10 -0.21
C MET A 50 12.59 7.63 0.43
N GLN A 51 12.60 8.86 0.97
CA GLN A 51 11.39 9.49 1.51
C GLN A 51 10.29 9.66 0.46
N THR A 52 10.66 9.98 -0.78
CA THR A 52 9.72 10.04 -1.91
C THR A 52 9.11 8.67 -2.21
N ALA A 53 9.91 7.61 -2.16
CA ALA A 53 9.44 6.24 -2.36
C ALA A 53 8.49 5.79 -1.25
N ILE A 54 8.84 6.05 0.02
CA ILE A 54 7.99 5.78 1.19
C ILE A 54 6.63 6.47 1.02
N ALA A 55 6.63 7.78 0.74
CA ALA A 55 5.39 8.53 0.55
C ALA A 55 4.52 8.00 -0.61
N ALA A 56 5.14 7.52 -1.69
CA ALA A 56 4.43 6.90 -2.80
C ALA A 56 3.83 5.53 -2.42
N LEU A 57 4.52 4.75 -1.59
CA LEU A 57 4.04 3.46 -1.09
C LEU A 57 2.86 3.65 -0.13
N ASP A 58 2.95 4.59 0.81
CA ASP A 58 1.85 4.94 1.72
C ASP A 58 0.59 5.39 0.98
N ALA A 59 0.78 6.18 -0.08
CA ALA A 59 -0.30 6.59 -0.96
C ALA A 59 -0.91 5.39 -1.71
N ALA A 60 -0.09 4.41 -2.12
CA ALA A 60 -0.57 3.19 -2.75
C ALA A 60 -1.38 2.32 -1.79
N VAL A 61 -0.92 2.16 -0.53
CA VAL A 61 -1.69 1.46 0.53
C VAL A 61 -3.04 2.13 0.72
N SER A 62 -3.05 3.47 0.85
CA SER A 62 -4.29 4.23 1.04
C SER A 62 -5.27 4.04 -0.12
N ALA A 63 -4.77 4.04 -1.36
CA ALA A 63 -5.60 3.78 -2.55
C ALA A 63 -6.14 2.34 -2.60
N LEU A 64 -5.38 1.36 -2.11
CA LEU A 64 -5.85 -0.01 -1.97
C LEU A 64 -6.95 -0.13 -0.89
N GLU A 65 -6.84 0.58 0.23
CA GLU A 65 -7.93 0.62 1.22
C GLU A 65 -9.21 1.20 0.64
N GLU A 66 -9.12 2.35 -0.05
CA GLU A 66 -10.27 2.95 -0.71
C GLU A 66 -10.90 2.00 -1.73
N ALA A 67 -10.08 1.34 -2.56
CA ALA A 67 -10.57 0.35 -3.51
C ALA A 67 -11.28 -0.84 -2.82
N SER A 68 -10.79 -1.30 -1.68
CA SER A 68 -11.42 -2.36 -0.87
C SER A 68 -12.79 -1.96 -0.37
N ASP A 69 -12.91 -0.73 0.13
CA ASP A 69 -14.17 -0.18 0.63
C ASP A 69 -15.20 -0.06 -0.50
N GLN A 70 -14.79 0.44 -1.67
CA GLN A 70 -15.66 0.54 -2.85
C GLN A 70 -16.11 -0.84 -3.35
N LEU A 71 -15.24 -1.86 -3.32
CA LEU A 71 -15.62 -3.23 -3.66
C LEU A 71 -16.63 -3.80 -2.67
N THR A 72 -16.49 -3.49 -1.38
CA THR A 72 -17.42 -3.92 -0.32
C THR A 72 -18.78 -3.24 -0.48
N GLU A 73 -18.81 -1.94 -0.77
CA GLU A 73 -20.05 -1.21 -1.05
C GLU A 73 -20.78 -1.80 -2.26
N ALA A 74 -20.07 -2.10 -3.34
CA ALA A 74 -20.67 -2.70 -4.53
C ALA A 74 -21.30 -4.09 -4.30
N GLN A 75 -20.91 -4.80 -3.22
CA GLN A 75 -21.48 -6.11 -2.86
C GLN A 75 -22.85 -6.02 -2.18
N THR A 76 -23.23 -4.86 -1.63
CA THR A 76 -24.55 -4.63 -1.03
C THR A 76 -25.69 -4.74 -2.04
#